data_AF-A0A1A8QX23-F1
#
_entry.id   AF-A0A1A8QX23-F1
#
_cell.length_a   1.000
_cell.length_b   1.000
_cell.length_c   1.000
_cell.angle_alpha   90.00
_cell.angle_beta   90.00
_cell.angle_gamma   90.00
#
_symmetry.space_group_name_H-M   'P 1'
#
loop_
_entity.id
_entity.type
_entity.pdbx_description
1 polymer ?
#
loop_
_entity_poly.entity_id
_entity_poly.type
_entity_poly.pdbx_seq_one_letter_code
_entity_poly.pdbx_strand_id
1 'polypeptide(L)'
;ATDQGTYSCHLHHHYCGLHERREFRVKVELPLIQTTEMVKALPGRDKDSTKAESPEVITVILPDQKHSILLLLGYVLSSLL
;
A
#
# COMPACT_ATOMS: atom_id res chain seq x y z
N ALA A 1 11.55 -8.27 -8.28
CA ALA A 1 12.69 -7.45 -7.84
C ALA A 1 12.81 -6.14 -8.62
N THR A 2 12.31 -6.06 -9.86
CA THR A 2 12.36 -4.86 -10.71
C THR A 2 11.70 -3.62 -10.10
N ASP A 3 10.63 -3.80 -9.32
CA ASP A 3 9.89 -2.69 -8.68
C ASP A 3 10.48 -2.23 -7.34
N GLN A 4 11.65 -2.77 -6.95
CA GLN A 4 12.36 -2.32 -5.76
C GLN A 4 13.13 -1.04 -6.07
N GLY A 5 12.93 0.00 -5.26
CA GLY A 5 13.61 1.28 -5.50
C GLY A 5 13.12 2.42 -4.62
N THR A 6 13.69 3.61 -4.86
CA THR A 6 13.19 4.84 -4.24
C THR A 6 12.29 5.56 -5.24
N TYR A 7 11.05 5.82 -4.82
CA TYR A 7 10.04 6.52 -5.62
C TYR A 7 9.77 7.89 -5.02
N SER A 8 9.50 8.88 -5.88
CA SER A 8 9.20 10.24 -5.42
C SER A 8 7.90 10.75 -6.04
N CYS A 9 7.00 11.24 -5.21
CA CYS A 9 5.82 11.99 -5.62
C CYS A 9 6.09 13.49 -5.45
N HIS A 10 5.73 14.27 -6.47
CA HIS A 10 5.91 15.73 -6.49
C HIS A 10 4.55 16.39 -6.68
N LEU A 11 4.18 17.25 -5.74
CA LEU A 11 3.03 18.14 -5.83
C LEU A 11 3.55 19.52 -6.20
N HIS A 12 2.98 20.10 -7.25
CA HIS A 12 3.21 21.49 -7.62
C HIS A 12 1.86 22.21 -7.65
N HIS A 13 1.71 23.21 -6.77
CA HIS A 13 0.54 24.07 -6.74
C HIS A 13 0.88 25.43 -7.37
N HIS A 14 0.54 25.57 -8.65
CA HIS A 14 0.92 26.72 -9.48
C HIS A 14 0.57 28.08 -8.86
N TYR A 15 -0.64 28.22 -8.32
CA TYR A 15 -1.13 29.51 -7.80
C TYR A 15 -0.58 29.89 -6.43
N CYS A 16 -0.16 28.90 -5.63
CA CYS A 16 0.45 29.17 -4.33
C CYS A 16 1.98 29.14 -4.40
N GLY A 17 2.56 28.80 -5.56
CA GLY A 17 3.99 28.53 -5.69
C GLY A 17 4.48 27.42 -4.75
N LEU A 18 3.60 26.53 -4.31
CA LEU A 18 3.93 25.48 -3.35
C LEU A 18 4.48 24.27 -4.10
N HIS A 19 5.61 23.75 -3.62
CA HIS A 19 6.17 22.48 -4.05
C HIS A 19 6.30 21.56 -2.85
N GLU A 20 5.68 20.39 -2.90
CA GLU A 20 5.92 19.33 -1.94
C GLU A 20 6.52 18.11 -2.64
N ARG A 21 7.48 17.46 -1.98
CA ARG A 21 8.05 16.19 -2.41
C ARG A 21 7.89 15.16 -1.30
N ARG A 22 7.42 13.97 -1.65
CA ARG A 22 7.41 12.80 -0.74
C ARG A 22 8.18 11.66 -1.37
N GLU A 23 9.10 11.09 -0.60
CA GLU A 23 9.91 9.95 -1.01
C GLU A 23 9.46 8.68 -0.31
N PHE A 24 9.51 7.57 -1.04
CA PHE A 24 9.14 6.25 -0.56
C PHE A 24 10.23 5.26 -0.93
N ARG A 25 10.67 4.46 0.04
CA ARG A 25 11.57 3.33 -0.19
C ARG A 25 10.73 2.07 -0.34
N VAL A 26 10.60 1.58 -1.57
CA VAL A 26 9.83 0.38 -1.89
C VAL A 26 10.77 -0.82 -1.85
N LYS A 27 10.39 -1.85 -1.10
CA LYS A 27 11.06 -3.15 -1.05
C LYS A 27 10.09 -4.21 -1.56
N VAL A 28 10.62 -5.18 -2.31
CA VAL A 28 9.85 -6.32 -2.80
C VAL A 28 10.37 -7.55 -2.08
N GLU A 29 9.53 -8.14 -1.24
CA GLU A 29 9.85 -9.36 -0.49
C GLU A 29 9.15 -10.55 -1.14
N LEU A 30 9.79 -11.71 -1.08
CA LEU A 30 9.16 -12.95 -1.56
C LEU A 30 8.03 -13.34 -0.60
N PRO A 31 6.92 -13.89 -1.10
CA PRO A 31 5.85 -14.38 -0.24
C PRO A 31 6.41 -15.43 0.71
N LEU A 32 6.20 -15.23 2.00
CA LEU A 32 6.52 -16.23 3.01
C LEU A 32 5.55 -17.39 2.83
N ILE A 33 6.01 -18.48 2.20
CA ILE A 33 5.31 -19.75 2.27
C ILE A 33 5.41 -20.19 3.73
N GLN A 34 4.38 -19.88 4.51
CA GLN A 34 4.18 -20.56 5.77
C GLN A 34 3.88 -22.00 5.39
N THR A 35 4.91 -22.86 5.44
CA THR A 35 4.71 -24.30 5.56
C THR A 35 4.04 -24.50 6.91
N THR A 36 2.73 -24.29 6.93
CA THR A 36 1.87 -24.91 7.93
C THR A 36 1.94 -26.39 7.63
N GLU A 37 2.93 -27.04 8.24
CA GLU A 37 2.79 -28.44 8.57
C GLU A 37 1.39 -28.62 9.17
N MET A 38 0.63 -29.55 8.59
CA MET A 38 -0.51 -30.20 9.21
C MET A 38 -1.77 -29.34 9.45
N VAL A 39 -2.56 -29.10 8.39
CA VAL A 39 -4.02 -29.28 8.53
C VAL A 39 -4.47 -30.34 7.53
N LYS A 40 -4.88 -31.47 8.11
CA LYS A 40 -5.27 -32.72 7.49
C LYS A 40 -6.45 -32.55 6.53
N ALA A 41 -6.34 -33.27 5.41
CA ALA A 41 -7.39 -34.03 4.73
C ALA A 41 -8.77 -33.38 4.48
N LEU A 42 -9.08 -33.18 3.20
CA LEU A 42 -10.35 -33.65 2.61
C LEU A 42 -10.13 -33.91 1.10
N PRO A 43 -10.53 -35.08 0.57
CA PRO A 43 -10.31 -35.43 -0.82
C PRO A 43 -11.48 -34.96 -1.69
N GLY A 44 -11.16 -34.58 -2.93
CA GLY A 44 -12.12 -34.56 -4.02
C GLY A 44 -12.18 -33.24 -4.78
N ARG A 45 -11.44 -33.17 -5.88
CA ARG A 45 -12.07 -33.07 -7.20
C ARG A 45 -11.06 -33.31 -8.31
N ASP A 46 -11.56 -34.08 -9.27
CA ASP A 46 -10.95 -34.51 -10.51
C ASP A 46 -10.55 -33.33 -11.42
N LYS A 47 -9.67 -33.65 -12.37
CA LYS A 47 -9.28 -32.96 -13.63
C LYS A 47 -10.20 -31.80 -14.10
N ASP A 48 -9.74 -30.73 -14.75
CA ASP A 48 -8.98 -30.68 -16.01
C ASP A 48 -8.69 -29.20 -16.41
N SER A 49 -7.71 -29.00 -17.29
CA SER A 49 -7.44 -27.85 -18.19
C SER A 49 -8.22 -26.53 -17.98
N THR A 50 -7.50 -25.42 -17.75
CA THR A 50 -7.21 -24.35 -18.74
C THR A 50 -6.55 -23.17 -18.02
N LYS A 51 -5.29 -22.88 -18.38
CA LYS A 51 -4.48 -21.80 -17.80
C LYS A 51 -5.01 -20.45 -18.31
N ALA A 52 -5.92 -19.83 -17.57
CA ALA A 52 -6.22 -18.42 -17.70
C ALA A 52 -5.43 -17.68 -16.62
N GLU A 53 -4.31 -17.10 -17.03
CA GLU A 53 -3.46 -16.27 -16.18
C GLU A 53 -4.24 -14.99 -15.83
N SER A 54 -4.89 -15.02 -14.67
CA SER A 54 -5.56 -13.85 -14.11
C SER A 54 -4.50 -12.80 -13.79
N PRO A 55 -4.62 -11.54 -14.25
CA PRO A 55 -3.69 -10.51 -13.84
C PRO A 55 -3.78 -10.35 -12.32
N GLU A 56 -2.64 -10.51 -11.65
CA GLU A 56 -2.52 -10.38 -10.20
C GLU A 56 -2.73 -8.91 -9.83
N VAL A 57 -3.96 -8.57 -9.43
CA VAL A 57 -4.31 -7.21 -9.01
C VAL A 57 -3.76 -6.99 -7.60
N ILE A 58 -2.65 -6.27 -7.50
CA ILE A 58 -2.05 -5.88 -6.22
C ILE A 58 -2.73 -4.59 -5.74
N THR A 59 -3.57 -4.71 -4.71
CA THR A 59 -4.20 -3.56 -4.06
C THR A 59 -3.17 -2.83 -3.19
N VAL A 60 -2.70 -1.66 -3.65
CA VAL A 60 -1.82 -0.78 -2.87
C VAL A 60 -2.68 0.16 -2.02
N ILE A 61 -2.71 -0.06 -0.71
CA ILE A 61 -3.34 0.86 0.24
C ILE A 61 -2.33 1.95 0.58
N LEU A 62 -2.52 3.16 0.05
CA LEU A 62 -1.74 4.33 0.42
C LEU A 62 -2.30 4.91 1.73
N PRO A 63 -1.53 4.89 2.84
CA PRO A 63 -1.98 5.53 4.06
C PRO A 63 -1.95 7.04 3.89
N ASP A 64 -3.12 7.66 3.77
CA ASP A 64 -3.25 9.10 3.92
C ASP A 64 -3.22 9.44 5.42
N GLN A 65 -2.14 10.12 5.85
CA GLN A 65 -1.87 10.42 7.27
C GLN A 65 -1.75 11.92 7.54
N LYS A 66 -2.02 12.78 6.55
CA LYS A 66 -1.69 14.20 6.66
C LYS A 66 -2.78 15.08 7.26
N HIS A 67 -3.98 14.56 7.45
CA HIS A 67 -5.13 15.40 7.86
C HIS A 67 -5.41 15.35 9.37
N SER A 68 -5.05 14.25 10.07
CA SER A 68 -5.36 14.10 11.50
C SER A 68 -4.61 15.08 12.41
N ILE A 69 -3.35 15.40 12.12
CA ILE A 69 -2.54 16.26 12.99
C ILE A 69 -2.97 17.72 12.90
N LEU A 70 -3.31 18.20 11.70
CA LEU A 70 -3.76 19.57 11.47
C LEU A 70 -5.15 19.82 12.08
N LEU A 71 -6.04 18.83 12.01
CA LEU A 71 -7.34 18.88 12.66
C LEU A 71 -7.22 18.92 14.19
N LEU A 72 -6.31 18.13 14.77
CA LEU A 72 -6.07 18.12 16.21
C LEU A 72 -5.47 19.46 16.69
N LEU A 73 -4.52 20.01 15.96
CA LEU A 73 -3.95 21.34 16.23
C LEU A 73 -5.00 22.45 16.11
N GLY A 74 -5.85 22.41 15.07
CA GLY A 74 -6.95 23.36 14.90
C GLY A 74 -7.95 23.32 16.05
N TYR A 75 -8.32 22.12 16.51
CA TYR A 75 -9.25 21.94 17.63
C TYR A 75 -8.70 22.50 18.95
N VAL A 76 -7.42 22.26 19.27
CA VAL A 76 -6.79 22.79 20.48
C VAL A 76 -6.66 24.32 20.42
N LEU A 77 -6.26 24.88 19.27
CA LEU A 77 -6.16 26.33 19.11
C LEU A 77 -7.53 27.03 19.24
N SER A 78 -8.60 26.40 18.74
CA SER A 78 -9.97 26.95 18.85
C SER A 78 -10.55 26.92 20.26
N SER A 79 -10.07 26.05 21.14
CA SER A 79 -10.54 25.93 22.53
C SER A 79 -9.76 26.79 23.53
N LEU A 80 -8.68 27.44 23.06
CA LEU A 80 -7.82 28.34 23.85
C LEU A 80 -8.10 29.84 23.56
N LEU A 81 -8.99 30.14 22.60
CA LEU A 81 -9.50 31.47 22.25
C LEU A 81 -10.88 31.69 22.88
#